data_AF-G4XU85-F1
#
_entry.id   AF-G4XU85-F1
#
_cell.length_a   1.000
_cell.length_b   1.000
_cell.length_c   1.000
_cell.angle_alpha   90.00
_cell.angle_beta   90.00
_cell.angle_gamma   90.00
#
_symmetry.space_group_name_H-M   'P 1'
#
loop_
_entity.id
_entity.type
_entity.pdbx_description
1 polymer ?
#
loop_
_entity_poly.entity_id
_entity_poly.type
_entity_poly.pdbx_seq_one_letter_code
_entity_poly.pdbx_strand_id
1 'polypeptide(L)'
;MAEAFLQVLLENLTCFIQGELGLILGFKDEFEKLQSTFTTIQAVLEDAQKKQLKDKAIQNWLQKLNSAAYEADDILDECKTEATIRQKKNKYGCYHPKVIAFRHKIGK
;
A
#
# COMPACT_ATOMS: atom_id res chain seq x y z
N MET A 1 -14.05 5.39 16.52
CA MET A 1 -13.24 4.16 16.36
C MET A 1 -13.02 3.87 14.87
N ALA A 2 -14.07 3.75 14.05
CA ALA A 2 -13.92 3.59 12.59
C ALA A 2 -13.27 4.80 11.89
N GLU A 3 -13.55 6.04 12.34
CA GLU A 3 -12.99 7.26 11.75
C GLU A 3 -11.46 7.38 11.95
N ALA A 4 -10.97 7.29 13.19
CA ALA A 4 -9.53 7.23 13.47
C ALA A 4 -8.78 6.12 12.70
N PHE A 5 -9.42 4.96 12.47
CA PHE A 5 -8.82 3.89 11.68
C PHE A 5 -8.70 4.24 10.19
N LEU A 6 -9.77 4.80 9.61
CA LEU A 6 -9.72 5.30 8.23
C LEU A 6 -8.65 6.37 8.03
N GLN A 7 -8.44 7.21 9.04
CA GLN A 7 -7.40 8.24 9.00
C GLN A 7 -6.00 7.63 8.87
N VAL A 8 -5.67 6.62 9.68
CA VAL A 8 -4.39 5.90 9.60
C VAL A 8 -4.21 5.24 8.23
N LEU A 9 -5.27 4.65 7.68
CA LEU A 9 -5.23 4.00 6.37
C LEU A 9 -5.01 5.01 5.23
N LEU A 10 -5.64 6.19 5.31
CA LEU A 10 -5.42 7.29 4.37
C LEU A 10 -3.99 7.85 4.44
N GLU A 11 -3.43 7.97 5.64
CA GLU A 11 -2.03 8.37 5.84
C GLU A 11 -1.07 7.36 5.22
N ASN A 12 -1.33 6.06 5.42
CA ASN A 12 -0.57 4.98 4.80
C ASN A 12 -0.63 5.08 3.27
N LEU A 13 -1.82 5.20 2.67
CA LEU A 13 -1.99 5.36 1.22
C LEU A 13 -1.25 6.59 0.68
N THR A 14 -1.31 7.71 1.40
CA THR A 14 -0.60 8.94 1.02
C THR A 14 0.91 8.69 0.95
N CYS A 15 1.47 7.96 1.91
CA CYS A 15 2.88 7.57 1.93
C CYS A 15 3.25 6.68 0.72
N PHE A 16 2.37 5.76 0.30
CA PHE A 16 2.60 4.94 -0.89
C PHE A 16 2.56 5.73 -2.20
N ILE A 17 1.61 6.64 -2.33
CA ILE A 17 1.42 7.45 -3.54
C ILE A 17 2.58 8.45 -3.71
N GLN A 18 3.04 9.04 -2.60
CA GLN A 18 4.14 10.01 -2.61
C GLN A 18 5.53 9.36 -2.57
N GLY A 19 5.63 8.12 -2.11
CA GLY A 19 6.89 7.39 -1.96
C GLY A 19 7.33 6.63 -3.22
N GLU A 20 8.55 6.10 -3.17
CA GLU A 20 9.12 5.27 -4.23
C GLU A 20 8.42 3.90 -4.37
N LEU A 21 7.63 3.49 -3.37
CA LEU A 21 6.96 2.20 -3.33
C LEU A 21 5.90 2.05 -4.44
N GLY A 22 5.14 3.11 -4.71
CA GLY A 22 4.19 3.12 -5.82
C GLY A 22 4.87 2.90 -7.18
N LEU A 23 6.09 3.43 -7.36
CA LEU A 23 6.88 3.23 -8.57
C LEU A 23 7.49 1.83 -8.66
N ILE A 24 7.91 1.26 -7.52
CA ILE A 24 8.52 -0.09 -7.45
C ILE A 24 7.49 -1.20 -7.70
N LEU A 25 6.25 -0.97 -7.28
CA LEU A 25 5.17 -1.94 -7.41
C LEU A 25 4.34 -1.71 -8.69
N GLY A 26 4.30 -0.48 -9.21
CA GLY A 26 3.55 -0.14 -10.42
C GLY A 26 2.05 0.08 -10.21
N PHE A 27 1.59 0.22 -8.96
CA PHE A 27 0.17 0.33 -8.59
C PHE A 27 -0.26 1.74 -8.17
N LYS A 28 0.44 2.78 -8.65
CA LYS A 28 0.20 4.16 -8.21
C LYS A 28 -1.24 4.61 -8.47
N ASP A 29 -1.77 4.33 -9.65
CA ASP A 29 -3.11 4.74 -10.06
C ASP A 29 -4.20 4.02 -9.25
N GLU A 30 -3.96 2.77 -8.89
CA GLU A 30 -4.85 1.97 -8.03
C GLU A 30 -4.88 2.53 -6.60
N PHE A 31 -3.72 2.91 -6.04
CA PHE A 31 -3.65 3.52 -4.72
C PHE A 31 -4.32 4.90 -4.68
N GLU A 32 -4.18 5.72 -5.74
CA GLU A 32 -4.87 7.01 -5.86
C GLU A 32 -6.40 6.85 -5.89
N LYS A 33 -6.91 5.87 -6.66
CA LYS A 33 -8.36 5.54 -6.68
C LYS A 33 -8.86 5.08 -5.31
N LEU A 34 -8.06 4.25 -4.64
CA LEU A 34 -8.40 3.74 -3.31
C LEU A 34 -8.46 4.88 -2.28
N GLN A 35 -7.48 5.78 -2.31
CA GLN A 35 -7.46 6.98 -1.47
C GLN A 35 -8.70 7.84 -1.69
N SER A 36 -9.04 8.15 -2.95
CA SER A 36 -10.25 8.93 -3.28
C SER A 36 -11.54 8.29 -2.74
N THR A 37 -11.62 6.96 -2.79
CA THR A 37 -12.77 6.21 -2.28
C THR A 37 -12.85 6.34 -0.76
N PHE A 38 -11.74 6.16 -0.05
CA PHE A 38 -11.69 6.28 1.40
C PHE A 38 -11.97 7.70 1.90
N THR A 39 -11.49 8.75 1.22
CA THR A 39 -11.82 10.14 1.55
C THR A 39 -13.32 10.41 1.43
N THR A 40 -13.97 9.88 0.39
CA THR A 40 -15.43 9.98 0.22
C THR A 40 -16.17 9.31 1.38
N ILE A 41 -15.70 8.12 1.76
CA ILE A 41 -16.27 7.36 2.86
C ILE A 41 -16.10 8.10 4.20
N GLN A 42 -14.94 8.70 4.46
CA GLN A 42 -14.68 9.49 5.67
C GLN A 42 -15.68 10.65 5.80
N ALA A 43 -15.92 11.39 4.71
CA ALA A 43 -16.90 12.48 4.70
C ALA A 43 -18.33 11.99 5.04
N VAL A 44 -18.75 10.86 4.47
CA VAL A 44 -20.06 10.24 4.79
C VAL A 44 -20.13 9.80 6.27
N LEU A 45 -19.02 9.29 6.81
CA LEU A 45 -18.91 8.85 8.20
C LEU A 45 -19.03 10.03 9.18
N GLU A 46 -18.36 11.14 8.90
CA GLU A 46 -18.45 12.37 9.68
C GLU A 46 -19.89 12.91 9.72
N ASP A 47 -20.57 12.92 8.57
CA ASP A 47 -21.97 13.33 8.47
C ASP A 47 -22.94 12.38 9.19
N ALA A 48 -22.68 11.07 9.10
CA ALA A 48 -23.47 10.04 9.77
C ALA A 48 -23.31 10.08 11.30
N GLN A 49 -22.10 10.34 11.81
CA GLN A 49 -21.84 10.50 13.24
C GLN A 49 -22.57 11.72 13.83
N LYS A 50 -22.63 12.85 13.11
CA LYS A 50 -23.34 14.06 13.53
C LYS A 50 -24.85 13.87 13.62
N LYS A 51 -25.44 12.96 12.83
CA LYS A 51 -26.90 12.73 12.76
C LYS A 51 -27.46 11.70 13.75
N GLN A 52 -26.65 11.24 14.70
CA GLN A 52 -27.02 10.24 15.74
C GLN A 52 -27.37 8.86 15.13
N LEU A 53 -26.38 7.97 15.20
CA LEU A 53 -26.32 6.60 14.68
C LEU A 53 -27.35 5.63 15.31
N LYS A 54 -28.65 5.87 15.15
CA LYS A 54 -29.72 4.95 15.61
C LYS A 54 -30.24 4.01 14.53
N ASP A 55 -29.73 4.13 13.30
CA ASP A 55 -30.14 3.28 12.19
C ASP A 55 -29.27 2.01 12.12
N LYS A 56 -29.93 0.84 12.20
CA LYS A 56 -29.28 -0.47 12.07
C LYS A 56 -28.63 -0.65 10.70
N ALA A 57 -29.12 0.00 9.65
CA ALA A 57 -28.50 -0.02 8.32
C ALA A 57 -27.14 0.67 8.33
N ILE A 58 -27.02 1.81 9.03
CA ILE A 58 -25.75 2.53 9.18
C ILE A 58 -24.75 1.71 10.00
N GLN A 59 -25.19 1.06 11.09
CA GLN A 59 -24.32 0.18 11.87
C GLN A 59 -23.78 -1.00 11.04
N ASN A 60 -24.63 -1.66 10.25
CA ASN A 60 -24.22 -2.74 9.37
C ASN A 60 -23.23 -2.26 8.29
N TRP A 61 -23.50 -1.09 7.69
CA TRP A 61 -22.60 -0.49 6.71
C TRP A 61 -21.23 -0.14 7.30
N LEU A 62 -21.20 0.46 8.49
CA LEU A 62 -19.96 0.78 9.21
C LEU A 62 -19.15 -0.48 9.57
N GLN A 63 -19.82 -1.57 9.95
CA GLN A 63 -19.15 -2.82 10.27
C GLN A 63 -18.47 -3.43 9.04
N LYS A 64 -19.16 -3.44 7.89
CA LYS A 64 -18.59 -3.91 6.62
C LYS A 64 -17.43 -3.03 6.16
N LEU A 65 -17.57 -1.72 6.32
CA LEU A 65 -16.51 -0.78 6.00
C LEU A 65 -15.25 -1.03 6.84
N ASN A 66 -15.42 -1.28 8.14
CA ASN A 66 -14.30 -1.58 9.02
C ASN A 66 -13.58 -2.86 8.58
N SER A 67 -14.33 -3.92 8.24
CA SER A 67 -13.75 -5.15 7.69
C SER A 67 -12.95 -4.91 6.40
N ALA A 68 -13.52 -4.18 5.44
CA ALA A 68 -12.83 -3.88 4.18
C ALA A 68 -11.57 -3.02 4.38
N ALA A 69 -11.60 -2.11 5.36
CA ALA A 69 -10.43 -1.31 5.71
C ALA A 69 -9.32 -2.17 6.35
N TYR A 70 -9.65 -3.14 7.20
CA TYR A 70 -8.66 -4.10 7.71
C TYR A 70 -8.01 -4.92 6.60
N GLU A 71 -8.81 -5.46 5.68
CA GLU A 71 -8.28 -6.21 4.53
C GLU A 71 -7.36 -5.34 3.66
N ALA A 72 -7.69 -4.05 3.47
CA ALA A 72 -6.85 -3.13 2.73
C ALA A 72 -5.52 -2.83 3.45
N ASP A 73 -5.52 -2.65 4.77
CA ASP A 73 -4.29 -2.42 5.55
C ASP A 73 -3.35 -3.63 5.52
N ASP A 74 -3.88 -4.85 5.66
CA ASP A 74 -3.12 -6.10 5.54
C ASP A 74 -2.45 -6.22 4.16
N ILE A 75 -3.18 -5.93 3.08
CA ILE A 75 -2.64 -5.95 1.70
C ILE A 75 -1.56 -4.88 1.53
N LEU A 76 -1.74 -3.69 2.11
CA LEU A 76 -0.74 -2.63 2.06
C LEU A 76 0.55 -3.05 2.76
N ASP A 77 0.47 -3.69 3.92
CA ASP A 77 1.66 -4.19 4.63
C ASP A 77 2.40 -5.30 3.85
N GLU A 78 1.67 -6.17 3.17
CA GLU A 78 2.26 -7.15 2.25
C GLU A 78 2.97 -6.44 1.09
N CYS A 79 2.37 -5.39 0.52
CA CYS A 79 2.99 -4.55 -0.50
C CYS A 79 4.29 -3.87 0.00
N LYS A 80 4.33 -3.34 1.23
CA LYS A 80 5.57 -2.78 1.83
C LYS A 80 6.67 -3.84 1.88
N THR A 81 6.30 -5.04 2.29
CA THR A 81 7.22 -6.17 2.44
C THR A 81 7.80 -6.58 1.08
N GLU A 82 6.94 -6.76 0.07
CA GLU A 82 7.36 -7.11 -1.29
C GLU A 82 8.20 -6.01 -1.94
N ALA A 83 7.84 -4.74 -1.79
CA ALA A 83 8.64 -3.63 -2.28
C ALA A 83 10.04 -3.62 -1.63
N THR A 84 10.14 -3.89 -0.33
CA THR A 84 11.42 -4.02 0.38
C THR A 84 12.25 -5.19 -0.14
N ILE A 85 11.63 -6.33 -0.44
CA ILE A 85 12.30 -7.49 -1.04
C ILE A 85 12.81 -7.14 -2.44
N ARG A 86 12.01 -6.48 -3.28
CA ARG A 86 12.41 -6.04 -4.63
C ARG A 86 13.56 -5.05 -4.59
N GLN A 87 13.52 -4.07 -3.68
CA GLN A 87 14.64 -3.13 -3.48
C GLN A 87 15.93 -3.87 -3.06
N LYS A 88 15.85 -4.84 -2.14
CA LYS A 88 17.01 -5.65 -1.73
C LYS A 88 17.55 -6.51 -2.88
N LYS A 89 16.67 -7.18 -3.65
CA LYS A 89 17.08 -7.92 -4.86
C LYS A 89 17.78 -7.03 -5.87
N ASN A 90 17.33 -5.79 -6.04
CA ASN A 90 17.98 -4.82 -6.92
C ASN A 90 19.37 -4.38 -6.39
N LYS A 91 19.55 -4.26 -5.06
CA LYS A 91 20.85 -3.96 -4.43
C LYS A 91 21.87 -5.10 -4.53
N TYR A 92 21.43 -6.36 -4.53
CA TYR A 92 22.30 -7.54 -4.72
C TYR A 92 22.34 -8.04 -6.17
N GLY A 93 21.59 -7.40 -7.07
CA GLY A 93 21.40 -7.78 -8.46
C GLY A 93 22.43 -7.18 -9.41
N CYS A 94 23.73 -7.37 -9.14
CA CYS A 94 24.78 -7.21 -10.14
C CYS A 94 26.03 -8.04 -9.80
N TYR A 95 25.86 -9.33 -9.52
CA TYR A 95 26.86 -10.29 -9.98
C TYR A 95 26.44 -10.74 -11.37
N HIS A 96 26.97 -10.08 -12.40
CA HIS A 96 26.95 -10.62 -13.75
C HIS A 96 28.06 -11.68 -13.82
N PRO A 97 27.78 -13.00 -13.71
CA PRO A 97 28.82 -14.01 -13.78
C PRO A 97 29.05 -14.38 -15.24
N LYS A 98 29.31 -13.37 -16.06
CA LYS A 98 29.80 -13.52 -17.42
C LYS A 98 30.79 -12.41 -17.65
N VAL A 99 32.04 -12.67 -17.25
CA VAL A 99 33.31 -12.38 -17.93
C VAL A 99 34.43 -12.60 -16.90
N ILE A 100 34.78 -13.86 -16.62
CA ILE A 100 36.20 -14.17 -16.36
C ILE A 100 36.82 -14.33 -17.74
N ALA A 101 37.13 -13.22 -18.40
CA ALA A 101 37.97 -13.21 -19.60
C ALA A 101 39.39 -12.85 -19.21
N PHE A 102 40.01 -13.69 -18.39
CA PHE A 102 41.47 -13.80 -18.36
C PHE A 102 41.85 -15.24 -18.73
N ARG A 103 41.45 -15.64 -19.94
CA ARG A 103 42.20 -16.62 -20.72
C ARG A 103 43.31 -15.87 -21.47
N HIS A 104 44.34 -15.42 -20.77
CA HIS A 104 45.61 -15.15 -21.44
C HIS A 104 46.58 -16.25 -21.06
N LYS A 105 46.78 -17.17 -22.01
CA LYS A 105 47.95 -18.03 -22.05
C LYS A 105 49.19 -17.14 -21.92
N ILE A 106 49.98 -17.31 -20.87
CA ILE A 106 51.40 -17.00 -20.94
C ILE A 106 52.14 -18.30 -20.70
N GLY A 107 52.32 -19.03 -21.79
CA GLY A 107 53.43 -19.95 -21.95
C GLY A 107 54.35 -19.37 -23.01
N LYS A 108 55.60 -19.12 -22.63
CA LYS A 108 56.77 -19.51 -23.41
C LYS A 108 57.70 -20.24 -22.46
#